data_AF-A0A2W6VES1-F1
#
_entry.id   AF-A0A2W6VES1-F1
#
_cell.length_a   1.000
_cell.length_b   1.000
_cell.length_c   1.000
_cell.angle_alpha   90.00
_cell.angle_beta   90.00
_cell.angle_gamma   90.00
#
_symmetry.space_group_name_H-M   'P 1'
#
loop_
_entity.id
_entity.type
_entity.pdbx_description
1 polymer ?
#
loop_
_entity_poly.entity_id
_entity_poly.type
_entity_poly.pdbx_seq_one_letter_code
_entity_poly.pdbx_strand_id
1 'polypeptide(L)'
;MAVFKIFRAGEWAAFELRGRFDGSADDLRDGFIHLSTAEQLDGTLARHFSGESGLVVAEMDVTDDPALRWEASRGGALFPHLYRPLTLADVVGRAEAG
;
A
#
# COMPACT_ATOMS: atom_id res chain seq x y z
N MET A 1 11.35 8.74 -4.13
CA MET A 1 10.57 9.13 -2.93
C MET A 1 9.87 7.87 -2.46
N ALA A 2 10.13 7.40 -1.23
CA ALA A 2 9.54 6.16 -0.75
C ALA A 2 8.00 6.21 -0.75
N VAL A 3 7.38 5.10 -1.15
CA VAL A 3 5.93 4.89 -1.09
C VAL A 3 5.64 3.61 -0.33
N PHE A 4 4.50 3.56 0.33
CA PHE A 4 4.19 2.54 1.32
C PHE A 4 2.85 1.88 1.03
N LYS A 5 2.78 0.58 1.28
CA LYS A 5 1.52 -0.17 1.37
C LYS A 5 1.27 -0.59 2.80
N ILE A 6 0.06 -0.37 3.27
CA ILE A 6 -0.43 -0.88 4.56
C ILE A 6 -1.20 -2.17 4.27
N PHE A 7 -0.85 -3.23 4.97
CA PHE A 7 -1.50 -4.54 4.89
C PHE A 7 -2.09 -4.91 6.25
N ARG A 8 -3.24 -5.57 6.23
CA ARG A 8 -3.70 -6.35 7.38
C ARG A 8 -2.82 -7.58 7.56
N ALA A 9 -2.68 -8.09 8.78
CA ALA A 9 -1.87 -9.27 9.09
C ALA A 9 -2.12 -10.45 8.13
N GLY A 10 -3.40 -10.76 7.86
CA GLY A 10 -3.79 -11.84 6.96
C GLY A 10 -3.44 -11.58 5.49
N GLU A 11 -3.54 -10.33 5.04
CA GLU A 11 -3.17 -9.93 3.67
C GLU A 11 -1.66 -10.10 3.47
N TRP A 12 -0.87 -9.64 4.44
CA TRP A 12 0.58 -9.77 4.42
C TRP A 12 1.04 -11.23 4.44
N ALA A 13 0.49 -12.06 5.35
CA ALA A 13 0.83 -13.47 5.42
C ALA A 13 0.49 -14.22 4.11
N ALA A 14 -0.64 -13.90 3.50
CA ALA A 14 -1.01 -14.45 2.19
C ALA A 14 -0.08 -13.98 1.07
N PHE A 15 0.35 -12.72 1.12
CA PHE A 15 1.29 -12.17 0.15
C PHE A 15 2.66 -12.84 0.24
N GLU A 16 3.21 -13.02 1.45
CA GLU A 16 4.47 -13.75 1.66
C GLU A 16 4.39 -15.18 1.12
N LEU A 17 3.28 -15.87 1.35
CA LEU A 17 3.10 -17.24 0.88
C LEU A 17 3.00 -17.34 -0.65
N ARG A 18 2.31 -16.39 -1.29
CA ARG A 18 2.01 -16.44 -2.74
C ARG A 18 3.05 -15.75 -3.60
N GLY A 19 3.87 -14.87 -3.02
CA GLY A 19 4.82 -14.03 -3.75
C GLY A 19 4.18 -12.90 -4.57
N ARG A 20 2.85 -12.78 -4.56
CA ARG A 20 2.08 -11.83 -5.36
C ARG A 20 0.86 -11.34 -4.57
N PHE A 21 0.61 -10.04 -4.62
CA PHE A 21 -0.54 -9.40 -4.03
C PHE A 21 -1.34 -8.66 -5.10
N ASP A 22 -2.54 -9.16 -5.35
CA ASP A 22 -3.44 -8.63 -6.38
C ASP A 22 -4.25 -7.41 -5.93
N GLY A 23 -4.18 -7.04 -4.64
CA GLY A 23 -4.93 -5.94 -4.06
C GLY A 23 -5.73 -6.35 -2.82
N SER A 24 -5.97 -5.38 -1.93
CA SER A 24 -6.98 -5.47 -0.87
C SER A 24 -8.39 -5.40 -1.47
N ALA A 25 -9.42 -5.56 -0.65
CA ALA A 25 -10.80 -5.37 -1.11
C ALA A 25 -11.04 -3.97 -1.73
N ASP A 26 -10.44 -2.93 -1.16
CA ASP A 26 -10.53 -1.56 -1.70
C ASP A 26 -9.73 -1.41 -3.00
N ASP A 27 -8.52 -1.96 -3.07
CA ASP A 27 -7.70 -1.92 -4.29
C ASP A 27 -8.40 -2.59 -5.47
N LEU A 28 -9.01 -3.76 -5.24
CA LEU A 28 -9.74 -4.50 -6.26
C LEU A 28 -11.02 -3.79 -6.71
N ARG A 29 -11.72 -3.13 -5.78
CA ARG A 29 -12.89 -2.30 -6.10
C ARG A 29 -12.50 -1.12 -6.98
N ASP A 30 -11.40 -0.47 -6.66
CA ASP A 30 -11.00 0.80 -7.27
C ASP A 30 -10.11 0.60 -8.52
N GLY A 31 -9.57 -0.61 -8.71
CA GLY A 31 -8.85 -1.03 -9.92
C GLY A 31 -7.35 -0.76 -9.90
N PHE A 32 -6.78 -0.39 -8.75
CA PHE A 32 -5.36 -0.11 -8.56
C PHE A 32 -4.96 -0.33 -7.09
N ILE A 33 -3.67 -0.56 -6.84
CA ILE A 33 -3.15 -0.68 -5.48
C ILE A 33 -2.93 0.71 -4.91
N HIS A 34 -3.64 1.02 -3.80
CA HIS A 34 -3.43 2.24 -3.05
C HIS A 34 -2.10 2.18 -2.30
N LEU A 35 -1.24 3.16 -2.57
CA LEU A 35 -0.03 3.43 -1.83
C LEU A 35 -0.16 4.77 -1.11
N SER A 36 0.77 5.07 -0.20
CA SER A 36 0.84 6.34 0.51
C SER A 36 2.29 6.81 0.58
N THR A 37 2.53 8.12 0.63
CA THR A 37 3.83 8.65 1.07
C THR A 37 3.98 8.53 2.58
N ALA A 38 5.18 8.78 3.10
CA ALA A 38 5.45 8.79 4.54
C ALA A 38 4.53 9.77 5.28
N GLU A 39 4.31 10.98 4.73
CA GLU A 39 3.48 12.02 5.33
C GLU A 39 1.97 11.67 5.30
N GLN A 40 1.58 10.72 4.46
CA GLN A 40 0.19 10.28 4.31
C GLN A 40 -0.17 9.10 5.21
N LEU A 41 0.81 8.38 5.76
CA LEU A 41 0.61 7.14 6.53
C LEU A 41 -0.34 7.33 7.71
N ASP A 42 -0.08 8.30 8.59
CA ASP A 42 -0.90 8.52 9.79
C ASP A 42 -2.37 8.80 9.43
N GLY A 43 -2.60 9.62 8.42
CA GLY A 43 -3.94 9.94 7.94
C GLY A 43 -4.65 8.75 7.29
N THR A 44 -3.90 7.88 6.60
CA THR A 44 -4.44 6.65 6.01
C THR A 44 -4.76 5.60 7.08
N LEU A 45 -3.86 5.40 8.05
CA LEU A 45 -4.06 4.51 9.20
C LEU A 45 -5.31 4.91 10.00
N ALA A 46 -5.39 6.18 10.39
CA ALA A 46 -6.51 6.69 11.20
C ALA A 46 -7.87 6.55 10.49
N ARG A 47 -7.90 6.65 9.16
CA ARG A 47 -9.16 6.63 8.38
C ARG A 47 -9.61 5.21 7.99
N HIS A 48 -8.68 4.34 7.61
CA HIS A 48 -9.01 3.06 6.97
C HIS A 48 -8.73 1.84 7.85
N PHE A 49 -7.90 1.99 8.88
CA PHE A 49 -7.41 0.88 9.70
C PHE A 49 -7.60 1.15 11.21
N SER A 50 -8.53 2.04 11.56
CA SER A 50 -8.79 2.40 12.95
C SER A 50 -9.25 1.19 13.77
N GLY A 51 -8.56 0.92 14.88
CA GLY A 51 -8.86 -0.20 15.78
C GLY A 51 -8.37 -1.56 15.30
N GLU A 52 -7.68 -1.62 14.16
CA GLU A 52 -7.00 -2.83 13.71
C GLU A 52 -5.60 -2.92 14.31
N SER A 53 -5.14 -4.15 14.55
CA SER A 53 -3.81 -4.44 15.11
C SER A 53 -3.04 -5.43 14.25
N GLY A 54 -1.72 -5.45 14.38
CA GLY A 54 -0.86 -6.33 13.60
C GLY A 54 -0.80 -5.92 12.13
N LEU A 55 -0.94 -4.62 11.85
CA LEU A 55 -0.79 -4.10 10.50
C LEU A 55 0.69 -4.14 10.11
N VAL A 56 0.94 -4.34 8.82
CA VAL A 56 2.29 -4.27 8.25
C VAL A 56 2.36 -3.09 7.31
N VAL A 57 3.30 -2.19 7.56
CA VAL A 57 3.63 -1.09 6.65
C VAL A 57 4.87 -1.49 5.89
N ALA A 58 4.72 -1.73 4.59
CA ALA A 58 5.82 -2.11 3.73
C ALA A 58 6.23 -0.95 2.83
N GLU A 59 7.54 -0.71 2.72
CA GLU A 59 8.15 0.25 1.80
C GLU A 59 8.36 -0.41 0.43
N MET A 60 7.90 0.26 -0.62
CA MET A 60 7.87 -0.28 -1.99
C MET A 60 8.88 0.44 -2.90
N ASP A 61 9.67 -0.34 -3.65
CA ASP A 61 10.54 0.14 -4.72
C ASP A 61 9.82 0.09 -6.07
N VAL A 62 8.91 1.05 -6.26
CA VAL A 62 8.06 1.15 -7.47
C VAL A 62 8.00 2.57 -8.03
N THR A 63 8.89 3.46 -7.58
CA THR A 63 8.78 4.90 -7.89
C THR A 63 9.00 5.23 -9.35
N ASP A 64 9.79 4.40 -10.05
CA ASP A 64 10.08 4.52 -11.48
C ASP A 64 9.24 3.55 -12.32
N ASP A 65 8.24 2.88 -11.71
CA ASP A 65 7.38 1.94 -12.40
C ASP A 65 6.42 2.67 -13.36
N PRO A 66 6.32 2.27 -14.64
CA PRO A 66 5.43 2.92 -15.60
C PRO A 66 3.93 2.76 -15.30
N ALA A 67 3.56 1.80 -14.45
CA ALA A 67 2.19 1.62 -13.97
C ALA A 67 1.89 2.45 -12.70
N LEU A 68 2.86 3.14 -12.12
CA LEU A 68 2.64 4.05 -10.99
C LEU A 68 2.10 5.40 -11.49
N ARG A 69 0.99 5.85 -10.91
CA ARG A 69 0.40 7.16 -11.20
C ARG A 69 0.20 7.96 -9.94
N TRP A 70 0.42 9.27 -10.03
CA TRP A 70 0.15 10.21 -8.96
C TRP A 70 -1.17 10.92 -9.28
N GLU A 71 -2.21 10.59 -8.53
CA GLU A 71 -3.56 11.06 -8.81
C GLU A 71 -4.12 11.82 -7.61
N ALA A 72 -4.88 12.87 -7.90
CA ALA A 72 -5.51 13.67 -6.86
C ALA A 72 -6.55 12.82 -6.12
N SER A 73 -6.41 12.78 -4.80
CA SER A 73 -7.34 12.13 -3.90
C SER A 73 -7.96 13.19 -2.96
N ARG A 74 -8.30 12.78 -1.74
CA ARG A 74 -8.85 13.64 -0.69
C ARG A 74 -8.06 14.95 -0.54
N GLY A 75 -8.78 16.08 -0.50
CA GLY A 75 -8.19 17.40 -0.27
C GLY A 75 -7.25 17.89 -1.39
N GLY A 76 -7.26 17.26 -2.56
CA GLY A 76 -6.38 17.62 -3.68
C GLY A 76 -4.93 17.13 -3.53
N ALA A 77 -4.62 16.38 -2.46
CA ALA A 77 -3.31 15.77 -2.30
C ALA A 77 -3.13 14.61 -3.29
N LEU A 78 -1.94 14.49 -3.88
CA LEU A 78 -1.61 13.41 -4.80
C LEU A 78 -1.26 12.15 -4.01
N PHE A 79 -1.94 11.03 -4.31
CA PHE A 79 -1.61 9.71 -3.79
C PHE A 79 -1.00 8.86 -4.90
N PRO A 80 -0.01 8.01 -4.57
CA PRO A 80 0.53 7.02 -5.50
C PRO A 80 -0.43 5.84 -5.67
N HIS A 81 -0.79 5.54 -6.90
CA HIS A 81 -1.65 4.42 -7.29
C HIS A 81 -0.91 3.52 -8.28
N LEU A 82 -0.76 2.24 -7.97
CA LEU A 82 -0.05 1.28 -8.81
C LEU A 82 -1.05 0.42 -9.61
N TYR A 83 -0.99 0.50 -10.94
CA TYR A 83 -1.89 -0.18 -11.87
C TYR A 83 -1.38 -1.57 -12.28
N ARG A 84 -0.83 -2.31 -11.32
CA ARG A 84 -0.45 -3.72 -11.45
C ARG A 84 -0.40 -4.37 -10.06
N PRO A 85 -0.44 -5.71 -9.97
CA PRO A 85 -0.16 -6.43 -8.74
C PRO A 85 1.24 -6.11 -8.17
N LEU A 86 1.37 -6.20 -6.86
CA LEU A 86 2.66 -6.19 -6.16
C LEU A 86 3.29 -7.58 -6.16
N THR A 87 4.61 -7.61 -6.13
CA THR A 87 5.44 -8.80 -5.96
C THR A 87 6.38 -8.60 -4.77
N LEU A 88 6.89 -9.68 -4.19
CA LEU A 88 7.84 -9.55 -3.07
C LEU A 88 9.14 -8.81 -3.46
N ALA A 89 9.49 -8.80 -4.75
CA ALA A 89 10.63 -8.03 -5.24
C ALA A 89 10.40 -6.50 -5.19
N ASP A 90 9.15 -6.06 -5.15
CA ASP A 90 8.81 -4.65 -4.97
C ASP A 90 9.03 -4.20 -3.51
N VAL A 91 9.26 -5.11 -2.56
CA VAL A 91 9.37 -4.78 -1.12
C VAL A 91 10.83 -4.58 -0.71
N VAL A 92 11.15 -3.40 -0.17
CA VAL A 92 12.51 -3.06 0.29
C VAL A 92 12.63 -2.92 1.81
N GLY A 93 11.51 -2.81 2.52
CA GLY A 93 11.47 -2.73 3.97
C GLY A 93 10.07 -2.96 4.51
N ARG A 94 9.96 -3.31 5.80
CA ARG A 94 8.67 -3.38 6.50
C ARG A 94 8.80 -3.05 7.97
N ALA A 95 7.72 -2.54 8.54
CA ALA A 95 7.55 -2.34 9.98
C ALA A 95 6.15 -2.80 10.40
N GLU A 96 6.02 -3.20 11.66
CA GLU A 96 4.71 -3.40 12.28
C GLU A 96 4.11 -2.05 12.66
N ALA A 97 2.81 -1.89 12.44
CA ALA A 97 2.05 -0.73 12.88
C ALA A 97 0.92 -1.19 13.80
N GLY A 98 1.06 -0.91 15.09
CA GLY A 98 -0.01 -0.99 16.11
C GLY A 98 -0.46 -2.38 16.48
#